data_AF-A0AAU7PQT1-F1
#
_entry.id   AF-A0AAU7PQT1-F1
#
_cell.length_a   1.000
_cell.length_b   1.000
_cell.length_c   1.000
_cell.angle_alpha   90.00
_cell.angle_beta   90.00
_cell.angle_gamma   90.00
#
_symmetry.space_group_name_H-M   'P 1'
#
loop_
_entity.id
_entity.type
_entity.pdbx_description
1 polymer ?
#
loop_
_entity_poly.entity_id
_entity_poly.type
_entity_poly.pdbx_seq_one_letter_code
_entity_poly.pdbx_strand_id
1 'polypeptide(L)' 'MNKKPMIENYVEIDGKNVLMDSLPEEKRKEIALMIQDKMMESMGFRRITSSG' A
#
# COMPACT_ATOMS: atom_id res chain seq x y z
N MET A 1 9.57 -5.99 -33.38
CA MET A 1 9.30 -6.65 -32.07
C MET A 1 8.00 -6.09 -31.51
N ASN A 2 6.93 -6.88 -31.46
CA ASN A 2 5.70 -6.50 -30.76
C ASN A 2 5.92 -6.69 -29.26
N LYS A 3 6.29 -5.63 -28.54
CA LYS A 3 6.24 -5.65 -27.07
C LYS A 3 4.76 -5.75 -26.66
N LYS A 4 4.42 -6.73 -25.82
CA LYS A 4 3.09 -6.80 -25.21
C LYS A 4 2.90 -5.58 -24.30
N PRO A 5 1.72 -4.93 -24.29
CA PRO A 5 1.43 -3.90 -23.31
C PRO A 5 1.55 -4.51 -21.91
N MET A 6 2.18 -3.77 -21.00
CA MET A 6 2.42 -4.17 -19.61
C MET A 6 1.74 -3.14 -18.71
N ILE A 7 1.02 -3.62 -17.70
CA ILE A 7 0.41 -2.77 -16.68
C ILE A 7 1.37 -2.76 -15.49
N GLU A 8 1.77 -1.58 -15.05
CA GLU A 8 2.63 -1.37 -13.89
C GLU A 8 1.85 -0.64 -12.80
N ASN A 9 1.68 -1.26 -11.64
CA ASN A 9 0.95 -0.69 -10.53
C ASN A 9 1.89 0.08 -9.61
N TYR A 10 1.57 1.34 -9.34
CA TYR A 10 2.35 2.19 -8.44
C TYR A 10 1.54 2.57 -7.20
N VAL A 11 2.23 2.76 -6.08
CA VAL A 11 1.70 3.38 -4.87
C VAL A 11 2.51 4.61 -4.54
N GLU A 12 1.83 5.68 -4.13
CA GLU A 12 2.49 6.88 -3.60
C GLU A 12 2.71 6.71 -2.09
N ILE A 13 3.97 6.83 -1.65
CA ILE A 13 4.38 6.78 -0.25
C ILE A 13 5.24 8.01 0.01
N ASP A 14 4.82 8.86 0.95
CA ASP A 14 5.52 10.11 1.33
C ASP A 14 5.88 10.99 0.11
N GLY A 15 4.93 11.13 -0.82
CA GLY A 15 5.09 11.92 -2.05
C GLY A 15 5.98 11.28 -3.12
N LYS A 16 6.37 10.01 -2.95
CA LYS A 16 7.17 9.25 -3.93
C LYS A 16 6.36 8.11 -4.52
N ASN A 17 6.33 8.04 -5.85
CA ASN A 17 5.75 6.90 -6.57
C ASN A 17 6.69 5.69 -6.50
N VAL A 18 6.19 4.58 -6.02
CA VAL A 18 6.92 3.31 -5.86
C VAL A 18 6.20 2.21 -6.62
N LEU A 19 6.94 1.45 -7.43
CA LEU A 19 6.39 0.30 -8.16
C LEU A 19 6.02 -0.81 -7.17
N MET A 20 4.76 -1.22 -7.15
CA MET A 20 4.24 -2.21 -6.19
C MET A 20 4.99 -3.54 -6.28
N ASP A 21 5.27 -3.99 -7.50
CA ASP A 21 5.95 -5.26 -7.74
C ASP A 21 7.42 -5.27 -7.29
N SER A 22 8.02 -4.08 -7.13
CA SER A 22 9.39 -3.93 -6.60
C SER A 22 9.45 -4.07 -5.07
N LEU A 23 8.32 -4.01 -4.37
CA LEU A 23 8.27 -4.05 -2.91
C LEU A 23 8.32 -5.50 -2.40
N PRO A 24 9.06 -5.77 -1.30
CA PRO A 24 8.96 -7.04 -0.58
C PRO A 24 7.55 -7.29 -0.05
N GLU A 25 7.15 -8.56 0.11
CA GLU A 25 5.82 -8.92 0.61
C GLU A 25 5.49 -8.26 1.94
N GLU A 26 6.41 -8.29 2.89
CA GLU A 26 6.23 -7.65 4.21
C GLU A 26 5.99 -6.15 4.09
N LYS A 27 6.67 -5.48 3.15
CA LYS A 27 6.45 -4.06 2.91
C LYS A 27 5.08 -3.79 2.28
N ARG A 28 4.61 -4.67 1.39
CA ARG A 28 3.25 -4.59 0.83
C ARG A 28 2.18 -4.74 1.90
N LYS A 29 2.36 -5.67 2.85
CA LYS A 29 1.47 -5.84 4.01
C LYS A 29 1.42 -4.57 4.84
N GLU A 30 2.56 -4.02 5.21
CA GLU A 30 2.66 -2.77 5.96
C GLU A 30 1.89 -1.62 5.27
N ILE A 31 2.09 -1.45 3.96
CA ILE A 31 1.39 -0.42 3.17
C ILE A 31 -0.12 -0.66 3.13
N ALA A 32 -0.56 -1.91 2.94
CA ALA A 32 -1.98 -2.23 2.96
C ALA A 32 -2.62 -1.87 4.31
N LEU A 33 -1.93 -2.13 5.42
CA LEU A 33 -2.39 -1.75 6.76
C LEU A 33 -2.46 -0.22 6.92
N MET A 34 -1.45 0.52 6.46
CA MET A 34 -1.45 1.99 6.50
C MET A 34 -2.61 2.59 5.71
N ILE A 35 -2.88 2.07 4.50
CA ILE A 35 -4.00 2.53 3.66
C ILE A 35 -5.32 2.24 4.35
N GLN A 36 -5.49 1.02 4.87
CA GLN A 36 -6.69 0.63 5.61
C GLN A 36 -6.92 1.54 6.81
N ASP A 37 -5.86 1.85 7.58
CA ASP A 37 -5.97 2.67 8.79
C ASP A 37 -6.34 4.11 8.45
N LYS A 38 -5.75 4.71 7.42
CA LYS A 38 -6.13 6.06 6.95
C LYS A 38 -7.58 6.11 6.46
N MET A 39 -8.04 5.09 5.75
CA MET A 39 -9.43 5.01 5.32
C MET A 39 -10.38 4.94 6.51
N MET A 40 -10.08 4.07 7.48
CA MET A 40 -10.91 3.90 8.68
C MET A 40 -10.89 5.15 9.58
N GLU A 41 -9.75 5.82 9.70
CA GLU A 41 -9.61 7.07 10.45
C GLU A 41 -10.54 8.16 9.89
N SER A 42 -10.62 8.27 8.56
CA SER A 42 -11.56 9.22 7.90
C SER A 42 -13.03 8.93 8.23
N MET A 43 -13.35 7.69 8.61
CA MET A 43 -14.68 7.24 9.01
C MET A 43 -14.90 7.30 10.54
N GLY A 44 -13.93 7.81 11.30
CA GLY A 44 -13.99 7.91 12.76
C GLY A 44 -13.59 6.63 13.51
N PHE A 45 -13.08 5.61 12.81
CA PHE A 45 -12.60 4.37 13.40
C PHE A 45 -11.08 4.37 13.55
N ARG A 46 -10.57 3.84 14.67
CA ARG A 46 -9.13 3.65 14.89
C ARG A 46 -8.84 2.18 15.14
N ARG A 47 -7.79 1.65 14.50
CA ARG A 47 -7.32 0.29 14.77
C ARG A 47 -6.91 0.15 16.23
N ILE A 48 -7.45 -0.85 16.92
CA ILE A 48 -6.98 -1.28 18.23
C ILE A 48 -5.98 -2.41 18.00
N THR A 49 -4.71 -2.17 18.27
CA THR A 49 -3.71 -3.23 18.36
C THR A 49 -3.76 -3.77 19.78
N SER A 50 -4.23 -5.01 19.96
CA SER A 50 -4.12 -5.68 21.25
C SER A 50 -2.64 -5.90 21.55
N SER A 51 -2.06 -5.05 22.41
CA SER A 51 -0.78 -5.31 23.05
C SER A 51 -1.00 -6.43 24.06
N GLY A 52 -0.76 -7.68 23.64
CA GLY A 52 -0.61 -8.81 24.56
C GLY A 52 0.77 -8.82 25.19
#